data_AF-A0A962MTS3-F1
#
_entry.id   AF-A0A962MTS3-F1
#
_cell.length_a   1.000
_cell.length_b   1.000
_cell.length_c   1.000
_cell.angle_alpha   90.00
_cell.angle_beta   90.00
_cell.angle_gamma   90.00
#
_symmetry.space_group_name_H-M   'P 1'
#
loop_
_entity.id
_entity.type
_entity.pdbx_description
1 polymer ?
#
loop_
_entity_poly.entity_id
_entity_poly.type
_entity_poly.pdbx_seq_one_letter_code
_entity_poly.pdbx_strand_id
1 'polypeptide(L)' 'MSPRQIREEIAILERRLAEIGPDGDSGYEKALFRFFEQQIGQRRALLRQGSMLGG' A
#
# COMPACT_ATOMS: atom_id res chain seq x y z
N MET A 1 11.49 -10.73 -2.12
CA MET A 1 11.17 -9.97 -0.89
C MET A 1 10.59 -10.94 0.13
N SER A 2 11.00 -10.82 1.39
CA SER A 2 10.41 -11.58 2.48
C SER A 2 9.03 -11.02 2.87
N PRO A 3 8.16 -11.82 3.51
CA PRO A 3 6.89 -11.33 4.06
C PRO A 3 7.07 -10.15 5.02
N ARG A 4 8.19 -10.10 5.76
CA ARG A 4 8.54 -8.97 6.63
C ARG A 4 8.75 -7.68 5.81
N GLN A 5 9.56 -7.74 4.75
CA GLN A 5 9.82 -6.59 3.88
C GLN A 5 8.53 -6.06 3.25
N ILE A 6 7.65 -6.95 2.79
CA ILE A 6 6.36 -6.56 2.21
C ILE A 6 5.47 -5.82 3.24
N ARG A 7 5.45 -6.28 4.51
CA ARG A 7 4.72 -5.61 5.59
C ARG A 7 5.30 -4.25 5.94
N GLU A 8 6.64 -4.13 5.98
CA GLU A 8 7.32 -2.84 6.20
C GLU A 8 6.97 -1.85 5.08
N GLU A 9 6.95 -2.29 3.80
CA GLU A 9 6.55 -1.43 2.69
C GLU A 9 5.07 -1.00 2.75
N ILE A 10 4.16 -1.91 3.12
CA ILE A 10 2.75 -1.56 3.34
C ILE A 10 2.62 -0.47 4.41
N ALA A 11 3.31 -0.62 5.55
CA ALA A 11 3.25 0.35 6.64
C ALA A 11 3.78 1.74 6.22
N ILE A 12 4.84 1.80 5.41
CA ILE A 12 5.36 3.06 4.87
C ILE A 12 4.33 3.73 3.96
N LEU A 13 3.67 2.96 3.08
CA LEU A 13 2.67 3.48 2.15
C LEU A 13 1.41 3.95 2.88
N GLU A 14 0.95 3.19 3.89
CA GLU A 14 -0.20 3.57 4.73
C GLU A 14 0.07 4.86 5.50
N ARG A 15 1.28 5.03 6.03
CA ARG A 15 1.69 6.28 6.69
C ARG A 15 1.66 7.46 5.73
N ARG A 16 2.22 7.32 4.53
CA ARG A 16 2.19 8.39 3.50
C ARG A 16 0.77 8.72 3.06
N LEU A 17 -0.08 7.72 2.93
CA LEU A 17 -1.50 7.92 2.61
C LEU A 17 -2.20 8.73 3.71
N ALA A 18 -1.93 8.42 4.98
CA ALA A 18 -2.49 9.16 6.11
C ALA A 18 -2.01 10.62 6.18
N GLU A 19 -0.79 10.91 5.72
CA GLU A 19 -0.23 12.28 5.66
C GLU A 19 -0.91 13.16 4.60
N ILE A 20 -1.56 12.58 3.57
CA ILE A 20 -2.29 13.33 2.52
C ILE A 20 -3.67 13.81 3.02
N GLY A 21 -4.23 13.15 4.04
CA GLY A 21 -5.57 13.45 4.54
C GLY A 21 -6.71 12.73 3.79
N PRO A 22 -7.95 12.79 4.33
CA PRO A 22 -9.08 11.97 3.89
C PRO A 22 -9.68 12.36 2.53
N ASP A 23 -9.43 13.59 2.07
CA ASP A 23 -9.85 14.09 0.78
C ASP A 23 -8.71 14.94 0.24
N GLY A 24 -8.01 14.43 -0.78
CA GLY A 24 -7.09 15.26 -1.52
C GLY A 24 -7.83 16.44 -2.13
N ASP A 25 -7.65 17.64 -1.57
CA ASP A 25 -8.37 18.84 -1.98
C ASP A 25 -8.03 19.25 -3.42
N SER A 26 -6.89 18.79 -3.93
CA SER A 26 -6.45 18.95 -5.31
C SER A 26 -6.54 17.65 -6.13
N GLY A 27 -6.65 17.80 -7.46
CA GLY A 27 -6.56 16.66 -8.38
C GLY A 27 -5.24 15.87 -8.27
N TYR A 28 -4.18 16.53 -7.83
CA TYR A 28 -2.89 15.90 -7.54
C TYR A 28 -2.97 14.97 -6.33
N GLU A 29 -3.55 15.41 -5.22
CA GLU A 29 -3.69 14.59 -4.01
C GLU A 29 -4.64 13.41 -4.26
N LYS A 30 -5.70 13.58 -5.05
CA LYS A 30 -6.57 12.46 -5.50
C LYS A 30 -5.80 11.43 -6.32
N ALA A 31 -4.90 11.87 -7.19
CA ALA A 31 -4.05 10.96 -7.97
C ALA A 31 -3.06 10.21 -7.07
N LEU A 32 -2.45 10.91 -6.11
CA LEU A 32 -1.58 10.28 -5.11
C LEU A 32 -2.33 9.27 -4.24
N PHE A 33 -3.52 9.62 -3.76
CA PHE A 33 -4.35 8.72 -2.95
C PHE A 33 -4.62 7.41 -3.70
N ARG A 34 -5.12 7.49 -4.94
CA ARG A 34 -5.37 6.31 -5.79
C ARG A 34 -4.09 5.50 -6.05
N PHE A 35 -2.97 6.19 -6.29
CA PHE A 35 -1.68 5.55 -6.48
C PHE A 35 -1.26 4.75 -5.24
N PHE A 36 -1.31 5.34 -4.06
CA PHE A 36 -0.94 4.67 -2.81
C PHE A 36 -1.88 3.50 -2.49
N GLU A 37 -3.20 3.65 -2.66
CA GLU A 37 -4.15 2.55 -2.49
C GLU A 37 -3.82 1.38 -3.43
N GLN A 38 -3.53 1.65 -4.70
CA GLN A 38 -3.16 0.62 -5.68
C GLN A 38 -1.87 -0.11 -5.25
N GLN A 39 -0.85 0.64 -4.82
CA GLN A 39 0.43 0.09 -4.37
C GLN A 39 0.29 -0.77 -3.10
N ILE A 40 -0.57 -0.38 -2.16
CA ILE A 40 -0.90 -1.15 -0.96
C ILE A 40 -1.63 -2.44 -1.36
N GLY A 41 -2.62 -2.34 -2.25
CA GLY A 41 -3.39 -3.48 -2.75
C GLY A 41 -2.51 -4.55 -3.39
N GLN A 42 -1.56 -4.15 -4.25
CA GLN A 42 -0.59 -5.04 -4.89
C GLN A 42 0.27 -5.79 -3.86
N ARG A 43 0.81 -5.09 -2.86
CA ARG A 43 1.63 -5.71 -1.80
C ARG A 43 0.84 -6.66 -0.92
N ARG A 44 -0.40 -6.30 -0.57
CA ARG A 44 -1.30 -7.21 0.15
C ARG A 44 -1.62 -8.46 -0.68
N ALA A 45 -1.74 -8.35 -2.00
CA ALA A 45 -1.91 -9.50 -2.88
C ALA A 45 -0.65 -10.39 -2.90
N LEU A 46 0.54 -9.80 -3.03
CA LEU A 46 1.81 -10.53 -2.95
C LEU A 46 1.97 -11.26 -1.61
N LEU A 47 1.60 -10.62 -0.50
CA LEU A 47 1.66 -11.22 0.83
C LEU A 47 0.71 -12.42 0.95
N ARG A 48 -0.50 -12.33 0.39
CA ARG A 48 -1.46 -13.44 0.34
C ARG A 48 -0.97 -14.58 -0.55
N GLN A 49 -0.43 -14.28 -1.73
CA GLN A 49 0.10 -15.29 -2.65
C GLN A 49 1.31 -16.02 -2.07
N GLY A 50 2.24 -15.29 -1.46
CA GLY A 50 3.38 -15.88 -0.75
C GLY A 50 2.96 -16.73 0.45
N SER A 51 1.80 -16.43 1.06
CA SER A 51 1.21 -17.24 2.14
C SER A 51 0.50 -18.50 1.64
N MET A 52 0.09 -18.58 0.36
CA MET A 52 -0.55 -19.76 -0.22
C MET A 52 0.44 -20.78 -0.79
N LEU A 53 1.68 -20.37 -1.11
CA LEU A 53 2.74 -21.25 -1.64
C LEU A 53 3.63 -21.88 -0.55
N GLY A 54 3.33 -21.61 0.72
CA GLY A 54 4.12 -22.07 1.87
C GLY A 54 3.34 -22.96 2.86
N GLY A 55 2.24 -23.57 2.42
CA GLY A 55 1.43 -24.52 3.18
C GLY A 55 1.59 -25.95 2.67
#